data_AF-A0A5C7PA85-F1
#
_entry.id   AF-A0A5C7PA85-F1
#
_cell.length_a   1.000
_cell.length_b   1.000
_cell.length_c   1.000
_cell.angle_alpha   90.00
_cell.angle_beta   90.00
_cell.angle_gamma   90.00
#
_symmetry.space_group_name_H-M   'P 1'
#
loop_
_entity.id
_entity.type
_entity.pdbx_description
1 polymer ?
#
loop_
_entity_poly.entity_id
_entity_poly.type
_entity_poly.pdbx_seq_one_letter_code
_entity_poly.pdbx_strand_id
1 'polypeptide(L)'
;MGAAIELKPMTGNEKKPVLTINIEQREALSTQVIRQTVAVDTLKITCDEDYEIAAELLKDLKRLDKEIAEFFKPVVKAWHEGHKDVKAQENTLRDPLVKILDRLGKSMGKYQADLEQQRKIEREMVLAQQKAEMDASALEIAQGLEESGDSAGAQAVIEQAAKMQPEVNVESFAPHVRGTAKRTTWLFEIVNPELVPDKYWVINEQMIQAEVNACKENTNIPGVRVTSETKVSARV
;
A
#
# COMPACT_ATOMS: atom_id res chain seq x y z
N MET A 1 38.19 35.49 24.01
CA MET A 1 38.50 36.37 22.85
C MET A 1 37.79 35.78 21.64
N GLY A 2 37.04 36.60 20.91
CA GLY A 2 36.01 36.18 19.96
C GLY A 2 36.53 35.37 18.78
N ALA A 3 35.80 34.31 18.43
CA ALA A 3 36.02 33.57 17.20
C ALA A 3 35.24 34.26 16.07
N ALA A 4 35.98 34.93 15.19
CA ALA A 4 35.46 35.54 13.98
C ALA A 4 34.95 34.44 13.03
N ILE A 5 33.70 34.59 12.60
CA ILE A 5 33.08 33.75 11.58
C ILE A 5 33.61 34.25 10.23
N GLU A 6 34.53 33.51 9.61
CA GLU A 6 35.01 33.82 8.26
C GLU A 6 33.90 33.54 7.23
N LEU A 7 33.37 34.62 6.64
CA LEU A 7 32.39 34.59 5.57
C LEU A 7 33.10 34.48 4.21
N LYS A 8 32.98 33.32 3.56
CA LYS A 8 33.22 33.21 2.10
C LYS A 8 31.95 33.60 1.32
N PRO A 9 32.05 34.37 0.22
CA PRO A 9 30.87 34.85 -0.50
C PRO A 9 30.32 33.83 -1.52
N MET A 10 28.98 33.71 -1.48
CA MET A 10 28.02 33.61 -2.60
C MET A 10 28.02 32.37 -3.52
N THR A 11 26.90 31.62 -3.53
CA THR A 11 25.90 31.59 -4.63
C THR A 11 24.66 30.77 -4.22
N GLY A 12 23.47 31.33 -4.50
CA GLY A 12 22.22 30.66 -4.89
C GLY A 12 21.59 29.58 -4.00
N ASN A 13 20.49 29.97 -3.35
CA ASN A 13 19.40 29.15 -2.78
C ASN A 13 19.61 28.55 -1.38
N GLU A 14 19.12 29.33 -0.39
CA GLU A 14 18.74 28.99 0.99
C GLU A 14 19.22 27.63 1.53
N LYS A 15 20.49 27.58 1.94
CA LYS A 15 20.96 26.55 2.88
C LYS A 15 20.22 26.74 4.20
N LYS A 16 19.16 25.96 4.45
CA LYS A 16 18.82 25.58 5.81
C LYS A 16 20.10 25.06 6.48
N PRO A 17 20.37 25.41 7.75
CA PRO A 17 21.67 25.17 8.36
C PRO A 17 21.96 23.67 8.30
N VAL A 18 22.97 23.30 7.50
CA VAL A 18 23.64 22.01 7.68
C VAL A 18 24.32 22.16 9.03
N LEU A 19 23.61 21.75 10.09
CA LEU A 19 24.19 21.66 11.42
C LEU A 19 25.23 20.55 11.33
N THR A 20 26.47 20.96 11.07
CA THR A 20 27.61 20.06 11.07
C THR A 20 27.74 19.50 12.48
N ILE A 21 27.68 18.18 12.60
CA ILE A 21 27.95 17.49 13.86
C ILE A 21 29.35 17.89 14.29
N ASN A 22 29.49 18.44 15.50
CA ASN A 22 30.79 18.73 16.07
C ASN A 22 31.53 17.39 16.28
N ILE A 23 32.58 17.17 15.49
CA ILE A 23 33.30 15.89 15.44
C ILE A 23 34.01 15.64 16.77
N GLU A 24 34.65 16.65 17.34
CA GLU A 24 35.37 16.55 18.61
C GLU A 24 34.42 16.17 19.77
N GLN A 25 33.26 16.82 19.86
CA GLN A 25 32.26 16.51 20.88
C GLN A 25 31.67 15.10 20.70
N ARG A 26 31.43 14.67 19.45
CA ARG A 26 30.97 13.32 19.14
C ARG A 26 32.01 12.27 19.56
N GLU A 27 33.28 12.50 19.27
CA GLU A 27 34.38 11.60 19.64
C GLU A 27 34.55 11.52 21.16
N ALA A 28 34.37 12.65 21.87
CA ALA A 28 34.36 12.68 23.33
C ALA A 28 33.22 11.82 23.90
N LEU A 29 32.00 11.98 23.41
CA LEU A 29 30.85 11.15 23.81
C LEU A 29 31.09 9.67 23.49
N SER A 30 31.65 9.35 22.30
CA SER A 30 32.01 7.98 21.93
C SER A 30 33.03 7.37 22.90
N THR A 31 34.04 8.14 23.30
CA THR A 31 35.05 7.70 24.26
C THR A 31 34.43 7.42 25.63
N GLN A 32 33.51 8.27 26.09
CA GLN A 32 32.78 8.06 27.34
C GLN A 32 31.92 6.78 27.28
N VAL A 33 31.21 6.53 26.18
CA VAL A 33 30.43 5.29 26.00
C VAL A 33 31.34 4.07 26.09
N ILE A 34 32.47 4.05 25.37
CA ILE A 34 33.42 2.93 25.41
C ILE A 34 33.92 2.67 26.83
N ARG A 35 34.26 3.73 27.57
CA ARG A 35 34.71 3.61 28.97
C ARG A 35 33.64 2.97 29.86
N GLN A 36 32.38 3.39 29.71
CA GLN A 36 31.29 2.84 30.52
C GLN A 36 30.97 1.39 30.13
N THR A 37 31.09 1.01 28.85
CA THR A 37 30.95 -0.39 28.42
C THR A 37 31.94 -1.29 29.15
N VAL A 38 33.22 -0.91 29.20
CA VAL A 38 34.24 -1.67 29.93
C VAL A 38 33.92 -1.76 31.42
N ALA A 39 33.41 -0.68 32.02
CA ALA A 39 33.01 -0.67 33.43
C ALA A 39 31.85 -1.63 33.72
N VAL A 40 30.85 -1.70 32.83
CA VAL A 40 29.72 -2.65 32.95
C VAL A 40 30.16 -4.09 32.74
N ASP A 41 30.98 -4.37 31.71
CA ASP A 41 31.42 -5.72 31.36
C ASP A 41 32.27 -6.37 32.47
N THR A 42 32.95 -5.55 33.27
CA THR A 42 33.81 -6.01 34.37
C THR A 42 33.09 -6.08 35.72
N LEU A 43 31.91 -5.46 35.84
CA LEU A 43 31.14 -5.41 37.09
C LEU A 43 30.42 -6.74 37.34
N LYS A 44 30.65 -7.32 38.52
CA LYS A 44 29.91 -8.48 39.02
C LYS A 44 29.15 -8.07 40.27
N ILE A 45 27.85 -8.35 40.30
CA ILE A 45 26.99 -8.03 41.42
C ILE A 45 26.86 -9.28 42.28
N THR A 46 27.53 -9.30 43.43
CA THR A 46 27.53 -10.45 44.36
C THR A 46 27.10 -10.08 45.78
N CYS A 47 27.16 -8.79 46.14
CA CYS A 47 26.67 -8.27 47.42
C CYS A 47 25.88 -6.97 47.25
N ASP A 48 25.35 -6.45 48.36
CA ASP A 48 24.54 -5.23 48.39
C ASP A 48 25.37 -4.00 47.99
N GLU A 49 26.66 -3.93 48.37
CA GLU A 49 27.55 -2.85 47.94
C GLU A 49 27.78 -2.84 46.42
N ASP A 50 27.96 -4.02 45.80
CA ASP A 50 28.08 -4.12 44.34
C ASP A 50 26.79 -3.65 43.65
N TYR A 51 25.63 -3.93 44.24
CA TYR A 51 24.34 -3.50 43.73
C TYR A 51 24.16 -1.98 43.79
N GLU A 52 24.58 -1.34 44.88
CA GLU A 52 24.56 0.13 44.99
C GLU A 52 25.47 0.79 43.95
N ILE A 53 26.69 0.28 43.76
CA ILE A 53 27.62 0.73 42.71
C ILE A 53 27.00 0.56 41.31
N ALA A 54 26.38 -0.60 41.05
CA ALA A 54 25.68 -0.85 39.78
C ALA A 54 24.52 0.12 39.56
N ALA A 55 23.78 0.47 40.62
CA ALA A 55 22.67 1.40 40.54
C ALA A 55 23.13 2.84 40.26
N GLU A 56 24.26 3.28 40.80
CA GLU A 56 24.87 4.57 40.47
C GLU A 56 25.39 4.59 39.03
N LEU A 57 26.11 3.55 38.60
CA LEU A 57 26.56 3.41 37.21
C LEU A 57 25.38 3.44 36.23
N LEU A 58 24.26 2.79 36.56
CA LEU A 58 23.03 2.82 35.78
C LEU A 58 22.46 4.24 35.64
N LYS A 59 22.54 5.07 36.68
CA LYS A 59 22.11 6.48 36.62
C LYS A 59 23.04 7.30 35.71
N ASP A 60 24.35 7.09 35.80
CA ASP A 60 25.31 7.79 34.95
C ASP A 60 25.15 7.42 33.47
N LEU A 61 24.93 6.13 33.17
CA LEU A 61 24.58 5.66 31.83
C LEU A 61 23.32 6.34 31.29
N LYS A 62 22.30 6.54 32.14
CA LYS A 62 21.07 7.26 31.77
C LYS A 62 21.30 8.74 31.49
N ARG A 63 22.21 9.39 32.22
CA ARG A 63 22.61 10.78 31.93
C ARG A 63 23.34 10.88 30.60
N LEU A 64 24.28 9.98 30.35
CA LEU A 64 25.04 9.93 29.09
C LEU A 64 24.11 9.67 27.88
N ASP A 65 23.15 8.75 28.03
CA ASP A 65 22.10 8.50 27.02
C ASP A 65 21.32 9.78 26.67
N LYS A 66 20.90 10.52 27.70
CA LYS A 66 20.20 11.80 27.52
C LYS A 66 21.09 12.87 26.86
N GLU A 67 22.35 12.98 27.27
CA GLU A 67 23.31 13.92 26.69
C GLU A 67 23.54 13.63 25.20
N ILE A 68 23.73 12.36 24.82
CA ILE A 68 23.84 11.93 23.43
C ILE A 68 22.56 12.30 22.65
N ALA A 69 21.38 12.01 23.21
CA ALA A 69 20.12 12.34 22.58
C ALA A 69 19.97 13.85 22.35
N GLU A 70 20.32 14.68 23.34
CA GLU A 70 20.27 16.14 23.26
C GLU A 70 21.28 16.70 22.24
N PHE A 71 22.48 16.11 22.16
CA PHE A 71 23.51 16.47 21.18
C PHE A 71 23.04 16.25 19.73
N PHE A 72 22.37 15.12 19.45
CA PHE A 72 21.87 14.80 18.10
C PHE A 72 20.51 15.42 17.76
N LYS A 73 19.70 15.77 18.77
CA LYS A 73 18.37 16.37 18.61
C LYS A 73 18.29 17.52 17.60
N PRO A 74 19.17 18.54 17.62
CA PRO A 74 19.06 19.66 16.68
C PRO A 74 19.30 19.24 15.22
N VAL A 75 20.25 18.34 14.97
CA VAL A 75 20.56 17.82 13.62
C VAL A 75 19.40 16.98 13.07
N VAL A 76 18.87 16.07 13.91
CA VAL A 76 17.71 15.24 13.57
C VAL A 76 16.49 16.11 13.25
N LYS A 77 16.22 17.13 14.08
CA LYS A 77 15.14 18.08 13.85
C LYS A 77 15.30 18.82 12.52
N ALA A 78 16.50 19.36 12.25
CA ALA A 78 16.77 20.07 11.00
C ALA A 78 16.57 19.16 9.76
N TRP A 79 16.95 17.88 9.84
CA TRP A 79 16.73 16.94 8.76
C TRP A 79 15.23 16.66 8.54
N HIS A 80 14.46 16.42 9.60
CA HIS A 80 13.01 16.21 9.49
C HIS A 80 12.30 17.43 8.88
N GLU A 81 12.68 18.64 9.30
CA GLU A 81 12.14 19.89 8.74
C GLU A 81 12.57 20.09 7.28
N GLY A 82 13.81 19.74 6.93
CA GLY A 82 14.29 19.78 5.55
C GLY A 82 13.54 18.80 4.65
N HIS A 83 13.43 17.54 5.06
CA HIS A 83 12.70 16.51 4.34
C HIS A 83 11.22 16.88 4.18
N LYS A 84 10.57 17.34 5.26
CA LYS A 84 9.18 17.78 5.21
C LYS A 84 8.97 18.89 4.18
N ASP A 85 9.84 19.89 4.15
CA ASP A 85 9.69 21.03 3.24
C ASP A 85 9.95 20.66 1.78
N VAL A 86 10.99 19.87 1.50
CA VAL A 86 11.25 19.35 0.16
C VAL A 86 10.10 18.47 -0.31
N LYS A 87 9.58 17.60 0.56
CA LYS A 87 8.42 16.77 0.24
C LYS A 87 7.18 17.59 -0.01
N ALA A 88 6.97 18.67 0.75
CA ALA A 88 5.86 19.60 0.52
C ALA A 88 5.98 20.27 -0.86
N GLN A 89 7.17 20.76 -1.23
CA GLN A 89 7.44 21.36 -2.55
C GLN A 89 7.28 20.35 -3.70
N GLU A 90 7.73 19.11 -3.53
CA GLU A 90 7.47 18.05 -4.51
C GLU A 90 5.96 17.82 -4.69
N ASN A 91 5.23 17.74 -3.58
CA ASN A 91 3.80 17.46 -3.59
C ASN A 91 2.98 18.60 -4.22
N THR A 92 3.41 19.87 -4.11
CA THR A 92 2.69 20.99 -4.78
C THR A 92 2.62 20.83 -6.30
N LEU A 93 3.62 20.17 -6.89
CA LEU A 93 3.67 19.88 -8.33
C LEU A 93 3.14 18.50 -8.66
N ARG A 94 3.47 17.49 -7.83
CA ARG A 94 3.15 16.09 -8.09
C ARG A 94 1.68 15.79 -7.87
N ASP A 95 1.06 16.30 -6.82
CA ASP A 95 -0.35 16.03 -6.51
C ASP A 95 -1.31 16.49 -7.61
N PRO A 96 -1.23 17.72 -8.15
CA PRO A 96 -2.08 18.11 -9.27
C PRO A 96 -1.79 17.31 -10.54
N LEU A 97 -0.52 16.98 -10.82
CA LEU A 97 -0.15 16.14 -11.96
C LEU A 97 -0.79 14.75 -11.86
N VAL A 98 -0.71 14.10 -10.68
CA VAL A 98 -1.33 12.79 -10.44
C VAL A 98 -2.85 12.86 -10.66
N LYS A 99 -3.52 13.93 -10.21
CA LYS A 99 -4.96 14.13 -10.46
C LYS A 99 -5.29 14.31 -11.95
N ILE A 100 -4.44 15.02 -12.69
CA ILE A 100 -4.59 15.19 -14.14
C ILE A 100 -4.42 13.84 -14.86
N LEU A 101 -3.38 13.08 -14.50
CA LEU A 101 -3.12 11.75 -15.06
C LEU A 101 -4.25 10.77 -14.77
N ASP A 102 -4.79 10.75 -13.54
CA ASP A 102 -5.94 9.93 -13.16
C ASP A 102 -7.18 10.30 -13.99
N ARG A 103 -7.49 11.60 -14.12
CA ARG A 103 -8.63 12.06 -14.94
C ARG A 103 -8.49 11.65 -16.40
N LEU A 104 -7.30 11.80 -16.97
CA LEU A 104 -7.03 11.42 -18.36
C LEU A 104 -7.14 9.90 -18.53
N GLY A 105 -6.55 9.12 -17.64
CA GLY A 105 -6.62 7.66 -17.64
C GLY A 105 -8.07 7.15 -17.55
N LYS A 106 -8.89 7.74 -16.66
CA LYS A 106 -10.33 7.44 -16.56
C LYS A 106 -11.08 7.78 -17.84
N SER A 107 -10.80 8.92 -18.46
CA SER A 107 -11.41 9.31 -19.74
C SER A 107 -11.07 8.32 -20.86
N MET A 108 -9.80 7.94 -20.97
CA MET A 108 -9.36 6.93 -21.93
C MET A 108 -9.99 5.55 -21.67
N GLY A 109 -10.10 5.15 -20.39
CA GLY A 109 -10.77 3.92 -19.99
C GLY A 109 -12.25 3.93 -20.35
N LYS A 110 -12.96 5.05 -20.10
CA LYS A 110 -14.36 5.23 -20.48
C LYS A 110 -14.54 5.12 -21.99
N TYR A 111 -13.73 5.83 -22.78
CA TYR A 111 -13.80 5.75 -24.24
C TYR A 111 -13.61 4.32 -24.77
N GLN A 112 -12.66 3.57 -24.19
CA GLN A 112 -12.47 2.16 -24.55
C GLN A 112 -13.67 1.29 -24.17
N ALA A 113 -14.27 1.52 -23.00
CA ALA A 113 -15.48 0.83 -22.58
C ALA A 113 -16.66 1.15 -23.51
N ASP A 114 -16.84 2.42 -23.88
CA ASP A 114 -17.91 2.85 -24.80
C ASP A 114 -17.73 2.22 -26.19
N LEU A 115 -16.50 2.16 -26.72
CA LEU A 115 -16.20 1.43 -27.96
C LEU A 115 -16.53 -0.06 -27.86
N GLU A 116 -16.25 -0.69 -26.72
CA GLU A 116 -16.56 -2.11 -26.50
C GLU A 116 -18.07 -2.35 -26.38
N GLN A 117 -18.80 -1.44 -25.73
CA GLN A 117 -20.27 -1.49 -25.69
C GLN A 117 -20.89 -1.32 -27.07
N GLN A 118 -20.44 -0.33 -27.85
CA GLN A 118 -20.91 -0.14 -29.24
C GLN A 118 -20.68 -1.39 -30.10
N ARG A 119 -19.51 -2.01 -29.97
CA ARG A 119 -19.21 -3.28 -30.67
C ARG A 119 -20.12 -4.40 -30.24
N LYS A 120 -20.43 -4.50 -28.95
CA LYS A 120 -21.35 -5.53 -28.44
C LYS A 120 -22.75 -5.33 -29.02
N ILE A 121 -23.24 -4.10 -29.01
CA ILE A 121 -24.56 -3.75 -29.59
C ILE A 121 -24.58 -4.04 -31.09
N GLU A 122 -23.56 -3.62 -31.84
CA GLU A 122 -23.51 -3.86 -33.30
C GLU A 122 -23.43 -5.35 -33.63
N ARG A 123 -22.63 -6.13 -32.88
CA ARG A 123 -22.62 -7.59 -32.99
C ARG A 123 -23.99 -8.19 -32.73
N GLU A 124 -24.66 -7.78 -31.66
CA GLU A 124 -26.00 -8.28 -31.30
C GLU A 124 -27.05 -7.92 -32.38
N MET A 125 -26.99 -6.71 -32.93
CA MET A 125 -27.88 -6.25 -34.01
C MET A 125 -27.66 -7.05 -35.30
N VAL A 126 -26.42 -7.24 -35.73
CA VAL A 126 -26.10 -8.02 -36.95
C VAL A 126 -26.47 -9.48 -36.75
N LEU A 127 -26.20 -10.07 -35.57
CA LEU A 127 -26.62 -11.43 -35.25
C LEU A 127 -28.15 -11.59 -35.30
N ALA A 128 -28.89 -10.62 -34.75
CA ALA A 128 -30.35 -10.63 -34.79
C ALA A 128 -30.88 -10.52 -36.22
N GLN A 129 -30.29 -9.66 -37.05
CA GLN A 129 -30.68 -9.50 -38.45
C GLN A 129 -30.40 -10.77 -39.28
N GLN A 130 -29.19 -11.34 -39.17
CA GLN A 130 -28.83 -12.57 -39.88
C GLN A 130 -29.71 -13.74 -39.44
N LYS A 131 -30.04 -13.83 -38.15
CA LYS A 131 -30.96 -14.85 -37.65
C LYS A 131 -32.37 -14.67 -38.23
N ALA A 132 -32.88 -13.45 -38.26
CA ALA A 132 -34.19 -13.15 -38.84
C ALA A 132 -34.25 -13.47 -40.35
N GLU A 133 -33.19 -13.18 -41.11
CA GLU A 133 -33.09 -13.51 -42.55
C GLU A 133 -33.01 -15.03 -42.78
N MET A 134 -32.27 -15.76 -41.95
CA MET A 134 -32.22 -17.23 -41.98
C MET A 134 -33.57 -17.86 -41.65
N ASP A 135 -34.23 -17.38 -40.59
CA ASP A 135 -35.55 -17.86 -40.19
C ASP A 135 -36.61 -17.55 -41.26
N ALA A 136 -36.57 -16.35 -41.86
CA ALA A 136 -37.49 -15.97 -42.95
C ALA A 136 -37.29 -16.83 -44.21
N SER A 137 -36.03 -17.06 -44.60
CA SER A 137 -35.70 -17.92 -45.75
C SER A 137 -36.12 -19.37 -45.50
N ALA A 138 -35.93 -19.87 -44.28
CA ALA A 138 -36.35 -21.21 -43.89
C ALA A 138 -37.88 -21.36 -43.91
N LEU A 139 -38.63 -20.34 -43.49
CA LEU A 139 -40.09 -20.32 -43.56
C LEU A 139 -40.59 -20.33 -45.01
N GLU A 140 -39.98 -19.56 -45.90
CA GLU A 140 -40.37 -19.54 -47.33
C GLU A 140 -40.13 -20.90 -48.00
N ILE A 141 -38.98 -21.53 -47.73
CA ILE A 141 -38.67 -22.88 -48.24
C ILE A 141 -39.64 -23.92 -47.65
N ALA A 142 -39.95 -23.83 -46.36
CA ALA A 142 -40.87 -24.74 -45.70
C ALA A 142 -42.30 -24.61 -46.27
N GLN A 143 -42.77 -23.40 -46.55
CA GLN A 143 -44.07 -23.17 -47.19
C GLN A 143 -44.15 -23.82 -48.58
N GLY A 144 -43.12 -23.68 -49.41
CA GLY A 144 -43.09 -24.34 -50.73
C GLY A 144 -43.06 -25.88 -50.65
N LEU A 145 -42.41 -26.45 -49.63
CA LEU A 145 -42.41 -27.89 -49.37
C LEU A 145 -43.78 -28.40 -48.89
N GLU A 146 -44.48 -27.60 -48.07
CA GLU A 146 -45.82 -27.94 -47.60
C GLU A 146 -46.86 -27.88 -48.73
N GLU A 147 -46.78 -26.87 -49.61
CA GLU A 147 -47.64 -26.77 -50.80
C GLU A 147 -47.42 -27.92 -51.81
N SER A 148 -46.23 -28.49 -51.83
CA SER A 148 -45.90 -29.68 -52.63
C SER A 148 -46.18 -31.01 -51.92
N GLY A 149 -46.72 -30.98 -50.69
CA GLY A 149 -47.18 -32.14 -49.94
C GLY A 149 -46.11 -32.82 -49.06
N ASP A 150 -44.92 -32.23 -48.92
CA ASP A 150 -43.82 -32.75 -48.08
C ASP A 150 -43.74 -31.99 -46.74
N SER A 151 -44.70 -32.27 -45.84
CA SER A 151 -44.72 -31.68 -44.50
C SER A 151 -43.54 -32.11 -43.62
N ALA A 152 -42.94 -33.28 -43.87
CA ALA A 152 -41.80 -33.76 -43.09
C ALA A 152 -40.53 -32.98 -43.46
N GLY A 153 -40.32 -32.72 -44.75
CA GLY A 153 -39.24 -31.84 -45.24
C GLY A 153 -39.39 -30.40 -44.74
N ALA A 154 -40.62 -29.85 -44.75
CA ALA A 154 -40.90 -28.50 -44.24
C ALA A 154 -40.49 -28.34 -42.75
N GLN A 155 -40.83 -29.31 -41.89
CA GLN A 155 -40.46 -29.29 -40.47
C GLN A 155 -38.93 -29.36 -40.27
N ALA A 156 -38.24 -30.18 -41.07
CA ALA A 156 -36.79 -30.37 -40.97
C ALA A 156 -36.01 -29.08 -41.31
N VAL A 157 -36.48 -28.30 -42.29
CA VAL A 157 -35.85 -27.02 -42.69
C VAL A 157 -35.95 -25.98 -41.57
N ILE A 158 -37.12 -25.85 -40.93
CA ILE A 158 -37.32 -24.94 -39.79
C ILE A 158 -36.44 -25.33 -38.60
N GLU A 159 -36.37 -26.63 -38.29
CA GLU A 159 -35.57 -27.12 -37.16
C GLU A 159 -34.06 -26.96 -37.42
N GLN A 160 -33.62 -27.13 -38.67
CA GLN A 160 -32.23 -26.91 -39.06
C GLN A 160 -31.83 -25.44 -38.97
N ALA A 161 -32.70 -24.52 -39.41
CA ALA A 161 -32.47 -23.08 -39.26
C ALA A 161 -32.39 -22.65 -37.78
N ALA A 162 -33.28 -23.17 -36.93
CA ALA A 162 -33.25 -22.89 -35.49
C ALA A 162 -31.97 -23.37 -34.78
N LYS A 163 -31.31 -24.41 -35.30
CA LYS A 163 -30.04 -24.95 -34.77
C LYS A 163 -28.81 -24.21 -35.32
N MET A 164 -28.91 -23.55 -36.47
CA MET A 164 -27.82 -22.77 -37.03
C MET A 164 -27.64 -21.46 -36.27
N GLN A 165 -26.42 -21.19 -35.81
CA GLN A 165 -26.06 -19.90 -35.22
C GLN A 165 -25.24 -19.11 -36.25
N PRO A 166 -25.66 -17.89 -36.61
CA PRO A 166 -24.85 -17.04 -37.48
C PRO A 166 -23.54 -16.65 -36.79
N GLU A 167 -22.42 -16.74 -37.50
CA GLU A 167 -21.13 -16.22 -37.04
C GLU A 167 -20.95 -14.78 -37.51
N VAL A 168 -20.76 -13.86 -36.58
CA VAL A 168 -20.54 -12.43 -36.87
C VAL A 168 -19.13 -12.02 -36.46
N ASN A 169 -18.31 -11.68 -37.45
CA ASN A 169 -17.00 -11.09 -37.24
C ASN A 169 -17.06 -9.56 -37.46
N VAL A 170 -17.10 -8.79 -36.37
CA VAL A 170 -16.95 -7.33 -36.44
C VAL A 170 -15.47 -6.99 -36.32
N GLU A 171 -14.86 -6.56 -37.43
CA GLU A 171 -13.46 -6.12 -37.51
C GLU A 171 -13.19 -4.96 -36.56
N SER A 172 -12.01 -4.95 -35.92
CA SER A 172 -11.70 -4.03 -34.85
C SER A 172 -10.50 -3.15 -35.17
N PHE A 173 -10.66 -1.82 -35.04
CA PHE A 173 -9.57 -0.86 -34.92
C PHE A 173 -9.65 -0.22 -33.53
N ALA A 174 -9.23 -0.94 -32.48
CA ALA A 174 -8.99 -0.30 -31.20
C ALA A 174 -7.67 0.48 -31.28
N PRO A 175 -7.64 1.78 -30.94
CA PRO A 175 -6.38 2.52 -30.92
C PRO A 175 -5.46 1.93 -29.84
N HIS A 176 -4.36 1.30 -30.27
CA HIS A 176 -3.31 0.81 -29.38
C HIS A 176 -2.06 1.67 -29.54
N VAL A 177 -1.66 2.33 -28.45
CA VAL A 177 -0.43 3.13 -28.41
C VAL A 177 0.63 2.34 -27.65
N ARG A 178 1.79 2.12 -28.28
CA ARG A 178 2.92 1.44 -27.62
C ARG A 178 3.27 2.16 -26.31
N GLY A 179 3.50 1.38 -25.26
CA GLY A 179 3.79 1.90 -23.91
C GLY A 179 2.56 2.18 -23.05
N THR A 180 1.33 2.00 -23.57
CA THR A 180 0.11 2.02 -22.75
C THR A 180 -0.32 0.60 -22.40
N ALA A 181 -0.63 0.37 -21.12
CA ALA A 181 -1.11 -0.90 -20.61
C ALA A 181 -2.45 -0.69 -19.90
N LYS A 182 -3.37 -1.64 -20.08
CA LYS A 182 -4.63 -1.68 -19.34
C LYS A 182 -4.39 -2.39 -18.02
N ARG A 183 -4.91 -1.85 -16.92
CA ARG A 183 -4.91 -2.52 -15.62
C ARG A 183 -6.33 -2.49 -15.06
N THR A 184 -6.85 -3.67 -14.77
CA THR A 184 -8.14 -3.83 -14.11
C THR A 184 -7.90 -3.92 -12.60
N THR A 185 -8.45 -2.97 -11.86
CA THR A 185 -8.46 -3.00 -10.39
C THR A 185 -9.83 -3.46 -9.93
N TRP A 186 -9.89 -4.60 -9.26
CA TRP A 186 -11.11 -5.13 -8.65
C TRP A 186 -11.26 -4.53 -7.24
N LEU A 187 -12.42 -3.92 -6.97
CA LEU A 187 -12.76 -3.37 -5.66
C LEU A 187 -13.82 -4.26 -5.02
N PHE A 188 -13.81 -4.35 -3.70
CA PHE A 188 -14.81 -5.09 -2.93
C PHE A 188 -15.30 -4.24 -1.77
N GLU A 189 -16.53 -4.50 -1.35
CA GLU A 189 -17.14 -3.91 -0.16
C GLU A 189 -17.59 -5.05 0.75
N ILE A 190 -17.33 -4.92 2.06
CA ILE A 190 -17.76 -5.91 3.04
C ILE A 190 -19.20 -5.57 3.43
N VAL A 191 -20.15 -6.34 2.90
CA VAL A 191 -21.57 -6.16 3.23
C VAL A 191 -21.89 -6.72 4.61
N ASN A 192 -21.32 -7.88 4.96
CA ASN A 192 -21.48 -8.51 6.28
C ASN A 192 -20.14 -9.10 6.78
N PRO A 193 -19.56 -8.55 7.86
CA PRO A 193 -18.30 -9.05 8.44
C PRO A 193 -18.38 -10.48 8.98
N GLU A 194 -19.53 -10.93 9.50
CA GLU A 194 -19.65 -12.24 10.16
C GLU A 194 -19.56 -13.40 9.17
N LEU A 195 -19.89 -13.17 7.89
CA LEU A 195 -19.75 -14.16 6.82
C LEU A 195 -18.33 -14.22 6.25
N VAL A 196 -17.45 -13.28 6.62
CA VAL A 196 -16.06 -13.27 6.17
C VAL A 196 -15.32 -14.36 6.93
N PRO A 197 -14.72 -15.37 6.25
CA PRO A 197 -14.00 -16.44 6.92
C PRO A 197 -12.87 -15.94 7.83
N ASP A 198 -12.68 -16.60 8.97
CA ASP A 198 -11.69 -16.25 10.02
C ASP A 198 -10.25 -16.09 9.50
N LYS A 199 -9.90 -16.73 8.37
CA LYS A 199 -8.59 -16.57 7.72
C LYS A 199 -8.27 -15.15 7.26
N TYR A 200 -9.28 -14.29 7.11
CA TYR A 200 -9.11 -12.89 6.74
C TYR A 200 -9.18 -11.94 7.95
N TRP A 201 -9.40 -12.47 9.15
CA TRP A 201 -9.49 -11.68 10.36
C TRP A 201 -8.08 -11.44 10.91
N VAL A 202 -7.84 -10.24 11.42
CA VAL A 202 -6.59 -9.87 12.07
C VAL A 202 -6.87 -9.65 13.55
N ILE A 203 -6.16 -10.38 14.40
CA ILE A 203 -6.27 -10.27 15.86
C ILE A 203 -5.66 -8.94 16.29
N ASN A 204 -6.37 -8.20 17.14
CA ASN A 204 -5.89 -6.93 17.68
C ASN A 204 -4.94 -7.15 18.87
N GLU A 205 -3.65 -7.25 18.59
CA GLU A 205 -2.59 -7.45 19.59
C GLU A 205 -2.53 -6.34 20.65
N GLN A 206 -2.88 -5.08 20.29
CA GLN A 206 -2.82 -3.96 21.22
C GLN A 206 -3.88 -4.07 22.33
N MET A 207 -5.08 -4.54 21.98
CA MET A 207 -6.13 -4.77 22.96
C MET A 207 -5.79 -5.95 23.88
N ILE A 208 -5.23 -7.02 23.33
CA ILE A 208 -4.73 -8.16 24.13
C ILE A 208 -3.66 -7.67 25.10
N GLN A 209 -2.69 -6.88 24.63
CA GLN A 209 -1.63 -6.35 25.49
C GLN A 209 -2.18 -5.41 26.57
N ALA A 210 -3.21 -4.62 26.28
CA ALA A 210 -3.86 -3.75 27.26
C ALA A 210 -4.51 -4.57 28.40
N GLU A 211 -5.19 -5.65 28.05
CA GLU A 211 -5.81 -6.56 29.03
C GLU A 211 -4.75 -7.33 29.82
N VAL A 212 -3.67 -7.81 29.16
CA VAL A 212 -2.52 -8.42 29.83
C VAL A 212 -1.86 -7.46 30.82
N ASN A 213 -1.73 -6.18 30.49
CA ASN A 213 -1.15 -5.19 31.40
C ASN A 213 -2.05 -4.90 32.61
N ALA A 214 -3.39 -4.97 32.42
CA ALA A 214 -4.36 -4.73 33.48
C ALA A 214 -4.48 -5.93 34.44
N CYS A 215 -4.58 -7.14 33.89
CA CYS A 215 -4.82 -8.37 34.65
C CYS A 215 -3.53 -9.09 35.05
N LYS A 216 -2.41 -8.82 34.38
CA LYS A 216 -1.08 -9.43 34.62
C LYS A 216 -1.17 -10.96 34.67
N GLU A 217 -0.82 -11.56 35.81
CA GLU A 217 -0.86 -13.01 36.04
C GLU A 217 -2.28 -13.60 35.96
N ASN A 218 -3.32 -12.76 36.10
CA ASN A 218 -4.72 -13.18 36.07
C ASN A 218 -5.40 -12.99 34.70
N THR A 219 -4.62 -12.85 33.62
CA THR A 219 -5.18 -12.66 32.27
C THR A 219 -5.77 -13.99 31.76
N ASN A 220 -7.08 -14.01 31.49
CA ASN A 220 -7.81 -15.20 31.04
C ASN A 220 -8.33 -15.04 29.59
N ILE A 221 -7.40 -14.90 28.64
CA ILE A 221 -7.71 -14.89 27.21
C ILE A 221 -7.37 -16.27 26.64
N PRO A 222 -8.36 -17.07 26.19
CA PRO A 222 -8.10 -18.36 25.59
C PRO A 222 -7.11 -18.26 24.42
N GLY A 223 -6.05 -19.07 24.45
CA GLY A 223 -5.02 -19.10 23.39
C GLY A 223 -3.85 -18.14 23.59
N VAL A 224 -3.84 -17.30 24.64
CA VAL A 224 -2.73 -16.38 24.97
C VAL A 224 -1.97 -16.88 26.21
N ARG A 225 -0.63 -16.86 26.16
CA ARG A 225 0.26 -17.19 27.29
C ARG A 225 0.99 -15.93 27.75
N VAL A 226 0.91 -15.60 29.04
CA VAL A 226 1.57 -14.43 29.65
C VAL A 226 2.81 -14.86 30.44
N THR A 227 3.93 -14.16 30.27
CA THR A 227 5.19 -14.37 31.01
C THR A 227 5.75 -13.03 31.50
N SER A 228 6.35 -12.98 32.69
CA SER A 228 6.94 -11.77 33.27
C SER A 228 8.47 -11.86 33.37
N GLU A 229 9.16 -10.79 32.98
CA GLU A 229 10.61 -10.60 33.18
C GLU A 229 10.83 -9.31 34.00
N THR A 230 11.65 -9.36 35.05
CA THR A 230 11.93 -8.20 35.90
C THR A 230 13.22 -7.51 35.43
N LYS A 231 13.10 -6.24 35.05
CA LYS A 231 14.22 -5.38 34.65
C LYS A 231 14.28 -4.14 35.55
N VAL A 232 15.42 -3.89 36.17
CA VAL A 232 15.66 -2.65 36.93
C VAL A 232 15.93 -1.51 35.93
N SER A 233 15.29 -0.36 36.14
CA SER A 233 15.50 0.84 35.33
C SER A 233 15.68 2.06 36.23
N ALA A 234 16.63 2.94 35.86
CA ALA A 234 16.81 4.23 36.51
C ALA A 234 16.13 5.34 35.68
N ARG A 235 15.57 6.32 36.39
CA ARG A 235 15.08 7.59 35.83
C ARG A 235 16.00 8.71 36.31
N VAL A 236 16.49 9.54 35.39
CA VAL A 236 17.39 10.66 35.66
C VAL A 236 17.01 11.86 34.79
#